data_AF-A0A2V6RI63-F1
#
_entry.id   AF-A0A2V6RI63-F1
#
_cell.length_a   1.000
_cell.length_b   1.000
_cell.length_c   1.000
_cell.angle_alpha   90.00
_cell.angle_beta   90.00
_cell.angle_gamma   90.00
#
_symmetry.space_group_name_H-M   'P 1'
#
loop_
_entity.id
_entity.type
_entity.pdbx_description
1 polymer ?
#
loop_
_entity_poly.entity_id
_entity_poly.type
_entity_poly.pdbx_seq_one_letter_code
_entity_poly.pdbx_strand_id
1 'polypeptide(L)'
;MRSPVWVVWAVLAWSIGWTQLEMDCARPQQARSVVGRLMLSEIEGAEDTNRAAMWEAFGRCPGGSGAAACRRREQQRFEAHWERQKRAIEDKYRKMLSEFEERCQASAA
;
A
#
# COMPACT_ATOMS: atom_id res chain seq x y z
N MET A 1 8.82 14.33 -44.57
CA MET A 1 9.32 14.97 -43.33
C MET A 1 8.30 14.72 -42.24
N ARG A 2 8.55 13.74 -41.35
CA ARG A 2 7.65 13.36 -40.23
C ARG A 2 8.04 14.20 -39.01
N SER A 3 7.11 14.99 -38.49
CA SER A 3 7.37 15.99 -37.43
C SER A 3 7.97 15.40 -36.14
N PRO A 4 8.85 16.13 -35.43
CA PRO A 4 9.53 15.69 -34.20
C PRO A 4 8.65 15.75 -32.93
N VAL A 5 7.33 15.83 -33.08
CA VAL A 5 6.38 16.05 -31.98
C VAL A 5 6.51 14.98 -30.89
N TRP A 6 6.81 13.74 -31.27
CA TRP A 6 7.02 12.64 -30.32
C TRP A 6 8.24 12.83 -29.40
N VAL A 7 9.32 13.44 -29.91
CA VAL A 7 10.53 13.71 -29.12
C VAL A 7 10.26 14.79 -28.07
N VAL A 8 9.46 15.80 -28.42
CA VAL A 8 9.08 16.89 -27.51
C VAL A 8 8.24 16.37 -26.34
N TRP A 9 7.29 15.46 -26.59
CA TRP A 9 6.50 14.85 -25.52
C TRP A 9 7.33 13.95 -24.58
N ALA A 10 8.28 13.18 -25.13
CA ALA A 10 9.15 12.33 -24.33
C ALA A 10 10.08 13.14 -23.42
N VAL A 11 10.65 14.24 -23.92
CA VAL A 11 11.54 15.12 -23.15
C VAL A 11 10.76 15.85 -22.04
N LEU A 12 9.54 16.32 -22.34
CA LEU A 12 8.71 17.00 -21.34
C LEU A 12 8.27 16.06 -20.21
N ALA A 13 7.83 14.84 -20.54
CA ALA A 13 7.45 13.84 -19.51
C ALA A 13 8.62 13.48 -18.59
N TRP A 14 9.85 13.48 -19.12
CA TRP A 14 11.04 13.23 -18.31
C TRP A 14 11.35 14.41 -17.38
N SER A 15 11.31 15.66 -17.87
CA SER A 15 11.62 16.83 -17.05
C SER A 15 10.66 17.07 -15.87
N ILE A 16 9.40 16.64 -15.95
CA ILE A 16 8.42 16.78 -14.87
C ILE A 16 8.75 15.86 -13.68
N GLY A 17 9.28 14.66 -13.94
CA GLY A 17 9.64 13.72 -12.88
C GLY A 17 10.84 14.16 -12.04
N TRP A 18 11.80 14.87 -12.63
CA TRP A 18 13.01 15.34 -11.94
C TRP A 18 12.71 16.49 -10.97
N THR A 19 11.87 17.45 -11.38
CA THR A 19 11.52 18.59 -10.52
C THR A 19 10.70 18.16 -9.30
N GLN A 20 9.81 17.16 -9.45
CA GLN A 20 9.10 16.56 -8.32
C GLN A 20 10.06 15.81 -7.38
N LEU A 21 10.97 15.02 -7.94
CA LEU A 21 11.96 14.29 -7.14
C LEU A 21 12.85 15.24 -6.32
N GLU A 22 13.38 16.31 -6.91
CA GLU A 22 14.19 17.31 -6.19
C GLU A 22 13.40 17.97 -5.05
N MET A 23 12.14 18.36 -5.31
CA MET A 23 11.28 18.95 -4.29
C MET A 23 10.97 17.99 -3.14
N ASP A 24 10.78 16.70 -3.45
CA ASP A 24 10.52 15.67 -2.46
C ASP A 24 11.79 15.35 -1.65
N CYS A 25 12.96 15.29 -2.30
CA CYS A 25 14.25 15.09 -1.65
C CYS A 25 14.68 16.30 -0.78
N ALA A 26 14.24 17.50 -1.11
CA ALA A 26 14.40 18.69 -0.25
C ALA A 26 13.54 18.63 1.02
N ARG A 27 12.48 17.81 1.05
CA ARG A 27 11.55 17.65 2.19
C ARG A 27 11.26 16.17 2.51
N PRO A 28 12.29 15.39 2.87
CA PRO A 28 12.16 13.94 3.02
C PRO A 28 11.22 13.54 4.17
N GLN A 29 11.13 14.37 5.22
CA GLN A 29 10.18 14.12 6.32
C GLN A 29 8.72 14.24 5.87
N GLN A 30 8.42 15.16 4.94
CA GLN A 30 7.08 15.31 4.41
C GLN A 30 6.71 14.10 3.54
N ALA A 31 7.61 13.64 2.68
CA ALA A 31 7.43 12.43 1.89
C ALA A 31 7.18 11.19 2.77
N ARG A 32 8.00 10.98 3.81
CA ARG A 32 7.81 9.91 4.80
C ARG A 32 6.45 9.98 5.49
N SER A 33 6.00 11.18 5.86
CA SER A 33 4.69 11.38 6.51
C SER A 33 3.51 11.05 5.59
N VAL A 34 3.62 11.34 4.29
CA VAL A 34 2.59 11.01 3.29
C VAL A 34 2.54 9.51 3.10
N VAL A 35 3.69 8.86 2.91
CA VAL A 35 3.76 7.40 2.79
C VAL A 35 3.21 6.69 4.02
N GLY A 36 3.55 7.16 5.23
CA GLY A 36 3.00 6.61 6.47
C GLY A 36 1.47 6.70 6.55
N ARG A 37 0.89 7.83 6.12
CA ARG A 37 -0.57 8.00 6.06
C ARG A 37 -1.24 7.09 5.02
N LEU A 38 -0.63 6.92 3.86
CA LEU A 38 -1.13 6.01 2.82
C LEU A 38 -1.11 4.56 3.32
N MET A 39 -0.02 4.15 3.98
CA MET A 39 0.09 2.83 4.60
C MET A 39 -1.02 2.59 5.61
N LEU A 40 -1.23 3.52 6.55
CA LEU A 40 -2.28 3.40 7.55
C LEU A 40 -3.67 3.31 6.91
N SER A 41 -3.96 4.16 5.93
CA SER A 41 -5.24 4.15 5.22
C SER A 41 -5.49 2.82 4.49
N GLU A 42 -4.46 2.23 3.87
CA GLU A 42 -4.58 0.94 3.19
C GLU A 42 -4.76 -0.22 4.19
N ILE A 43 -4.10 -0.16 5.34
CA ILE A 43 -4.31 -1.11 6.44
C ILE A 43 -5.75 -1.01 6.94
N GLU A 44 -6.25 0.19 7.25
CA GLU A 44 -7.61 0.40 7.73
C GLU A 44 -8.66 -0.12 6.73
N GLY A 45 -8.53 0.22 5.44
CA GLY A 45 -9.45 -0.27 4.41
C GLY A 45 -9.40 -1.80 4.24
N ALA A 46 -8.22 -2.40 4.37
CA ALA A 46 -8.06 -3.84 4.34
C ALA A 46 -8.65 -4.52 5.59
N GLU A 47 -8.53 -3.90 6.76
CA GLU A 47 -9.12 -4.39 8.01
C GLU A 47 -10.64 -4.39 7.93
N ASP A 48 -11.24 -3.30 7.48
CA ASP A 48 -12.70 -3.17 7.31
C ASP A 48 -13.24 -4.25 6.36
N THR A 49 -12.54 -4.48 5.24
CA THR A 49 -12.90 -5.54 4.28
C THR A 49 -12.79 -6.93 4.90
N ASN A 50 -11.70 -7.20 5.64
CA ASN A 50 -11.51 -8.49 6.33
C ASN A 50 -12.60 -8.73 7.37
N ARG A 51 -12.94 -7.70 8.15
CA ARG A 51 -13.95 -7.76 9.20
C ARG A 51 -15.34 -8.02 8.62
N ALA A 52 -15.69 -7.36 7.51
CA ALA A 52 -16.94 -7.62 6.80
C ALA A 52 -17.03 -9.08 6.31
N ALA A 53 -15.96 -9.59 5.67
CA ALA A 53 -15.90 -10.97 5.19
C ALA A 53 -15.96 -12.00 6.34
N MET A 54 -15.34 -11.70 7.48
CA MET A 54 -15.39 -12.54 8.67
C MET A 54 -16.82 -12.62 9.24
N TRP A 55 -17.53 -11.50 9.32
CA TRP A 55 -18.92 -11.47 9.77
C TRP A 55 -19.84 -12.28 8.84
N GLU A 56 -19.64 -12.17 7.53
CA GLU A 56 -20.37 -12.99 6.56
C GLU A 56 -20.07 -14.49 6.75
N ALA A 57 -18.82 -14.86 7.03
CA ALA A 57 -18.45 -16.24 7.33
C ALA A 57 -19.11 -16.75 8.63
N PHE A 58 -19.20 -15.91 9.67
CA PHE A 58 -19.92 -16.27 10.90
C PHE A 58 -21.40 -16.51 10.66
N GLY A 59 -22.03 -15.77 9.73
CA GLY A 59 -23.42 -15.99 9.33
C GLY A 59 -23.68 -17.36 8.70
N ARG A 60 -22.64 -18.03 8.18
CA ARG A 60 -22.71 -19.39 7.62
C ARG A 60 -22.48 -20.50 8.65
N CYS A 61 -22.13 -20.16 9.88
CA CYS A 61 -21.93 -21.16 10.93
C CYS A 61 -23.26 -21.82 11.35
N PRO A 62 -23.24 -23.13 11.68
CA PRO A 62 -24.43 -23.82 12.16
C PRO A 62 -24.89 -23.25 13.51
N GLY A 63 -26.19 -23.32 13.77
CA GLY A 63 -26.76 -23.00 15.08
C GLY A 63 -26.42 -24.05 16.15
N GLY A 64 -26.79 -23.76 17.40
CA GLY A 64 -26.66 -24.70 18.53
C GLY A 64 -25.20 -24.95 18.95
N SER A 65 -24.91 -26.17 19.41
CA SER A 65 -23.63 -26.54 20.04
C SER A 65 -22.42 -26.40 19.10
N GLY A 66 -22.61 -26.43 17.78
CA GLY A 66 -21.53 -26.27 16.79
C GLY A 66 -21.14 -24.82 16.49
N ALA A 67 -21.96 -23.84 16.90
CA ALA A 67 -21.80 -22.45 16.48
C ALA A 67 -20.50 -21.81 16.96
N ALA A 68 -20.15 -22.01 18.23
CA ALA A 68 -18.95 -21.42 18.84
C ALA A 68 -17.66 -21.99 18.22
N ALA A 69 -17.62 -23.31 17.99
CA ALA A 69 -16.47 -23.96 17.38
C ALA A 69 -16.28 -23.51 15.91
N CYS A 70 -17.37 -23.34 15.17
CA CYS A 70 -17.31 -22.82 13.80
C CYS A 70 -16.77 -21.38 13.78
N ARG A 71 -17.35 -20.46 14.57
CA ARG A 71 -16.90 -19.06 14.60
C ARG A 71 -15.43 -18.93 15.01
N ARG A 72 -14.97 -19.73 15.98
CA ARG A 72 -13.56 -19.74 16.38
C ARG A 72 -12.63 -20.19 15.25
N ARG A 73 -13.01 -21.19 14.45
CA ARG A 73 -12.22 -21.61 13.28
C ARG A 73 -12.16 -20.52 12.21
N GLU A 74 -13.29 -19.90 11.89
CA GLU A 74 -13.31 -18.79 10.93
C GLU A 74 -12.49 -17.61 11.46
N GLN A 75 -12.63 -17.24 12.73
CA GLN A 75 -11.82 -16.18 13.36
C GLN A 75 -10.32 -16.43 13.18
N GLN A 76 -9.84 -17.63 13.53
CA GLN A 76 -8.41 -17.99 13.38
C GLN A 76 -7.95 -17.89 11.92
N ARG A 77 -8.79 -18.32 10.97
CA ARG A 77 -8.50 -18.22 9.54
C ARG A 77 -8.37 -16.77 9.09
N PHE A 78 -9.30 -15.91 9.51
CA PHE A 78 -9.29 -14.49 9.15
C PHE A 78 -8.16 -13.73 9.84
N GLU A 79 -7.87 -14.00 11.11
CA GLU A 79 -6.69 -13.44 11.81
C GLU A 79 -5.39 -13.80 11.08
N ALA A 80 -5.22 -15.07 10.70
CA ALA A 80 -4.04 -15.49 9.96
C ALA A 80 -3.96 -14.85 8.56
N HIS A 81 -5.10 -14.65 7.89
CA HIS A 81 -5.14 -13.96 6.60
C HIS A 81 -4.80 -12.47 6.74
N TRP A 82 -5.41 -11.81 7.72
CA TRP A 82 -5.17 -10.42 8.06
C TRP A 82 -3.69 -10.15 8.34
N GLU A 83 -3.05 -10.96 9.19
CA GLU A 83 -1.63 -10.82 9.50
C GLU A 83 -0.74 -10.90 8.26
N ARG A 84 -1.05 -11.78 7.31
CA ARG A 84 -0.31 -11.85 6.03
C ARG A 84 -0.54 -10.61 5.17
N GLN A 85 -1.78 -10.13 5.08
CA GLN A 85 -2.11 -8.96 4.28
C GLN A 85 -1.48 -7.69 4.85
N LYS A 86 -1.57 -7.49 6.16
CA LYS A 86 -0.95 -6.37 6.86
C LYS A 86 0.56 -6.31 6.61
N ARG A 87 1.26 -7.44 6.76
CA ARG A 87 2.71 -7.52 6.46
C ARG A 87 3.02 -7.17 5.01
N ALA A 88 2.21 -7.64 4.06
CA ALA A 88 2.40 -7.31 2.65
C ALA A 88 2.21 -5.81 2.38
N ILE A 89 1.26 -5.15 3.04
CA ILE A 89 1.07 -3.70 2.96
C ILE A 89 2.28 -2.97 3.57
N GLU A 90 2.70 -3.36 4.77
CA GLU A 90 3.87 -2.78 5.43
C GLU A 90 5.14 -2.92 4.57
N ASP A 91 5.38 -4.09 3.99
CA ASP A 91 6.54 -4.35 3.12
C ASP A 91 6.47 -3.53 1.82
N LYS A 92 5.28 -3.39 1.21
CA LYS A 92 5.07 -2.53 0.03
C LYS A 92 5.49 -1.09 0.31
N TYR A 93 5.05 -0.52 1.43
CA TYR A 93 5.37 0.87 1.76
C TYR A 93 6.81 1.05 2.27
N ARG A 94 7.37 0.05 2.95
CA ARG A 94 8.81 0.03 3.29
C ARG A 94 9.68 0.07 2.04
N LYS A 95 9.35 -0.74 1.03
CA LYS A 95 10.05 -0.74 -0.26
C LYS A 95 9.91 0.59 -1.00
N MET A 96 8.72 1.18 -0.99
CA MET A 96 8.49 2.50 -1.58
C MET A 96 9.37 3.58 -0.95
N LEU A 97 9.55 3.55 0.39
CA LEU A 97 10.44 4.47 1.09
C LEU A 97 11.90 4.23 0.76
N SER A 98 12.36 2.97 0.71
CA SER A 98 13.75 2.69 0.35
C SER A 98 14.07 3.14 -1.08
N GLU A 99 13.18 2.88 -2.03
CA GLU A 99 13.34 3.35 -3.42
C GLU A 99 13.30 4.88 -3.55
N PHE A 100 12.57 5.57 -2.68
CA PHE A 100 12.60 7.02 -2.59
C PHE A 100 13.95 7.52 -2.08
N GLU A 101 14.45 6.94 -0.98
CA GLU A 101 15.73 7.31 -0.38
C GLU A 101 16.92 7.05 -1.32
N GLU A 102 16.92 5.91 -2.02
CA GLU A 102 17.93 5.58 -3.03
C GLU A 102 17.96 6.61 -4.17
N ARG A 103 16.79 7.03 -4.67
CA ARG A 103 16.70 8.05 -5.73
C ARG A 103 17.18 9.42 -5.26
N CYS A 104 16.89 9.79 -4.01
CA CYS A 104 17.40 11.05 -3.46
C CYS A 104 18.92 11.04 -3.30
N GLN A 105 19.50 9.93 -2.88
CA GLN A 105 20.97 9.78 -2.83
C GLN A 105 21.59 9.86 -4.22
N ALA A 106 20.99 9.19 -5.21
CA ALA A 106 21.46 9.23 -6.59
C ALA A 106 21.36 10.63 -7.22
N SER A 107 20.36 11.44 -6.85
CA SER A 107 20.22 12.83 -7.31
C SER A 107 21.18 13.82 -6.66
N ALA A 108 21.79 13.45 -5.53
CA ALA A 108 22.74 14.28 -4.80
C ALA A 108 24.22 14.01 -5.17
N ALA A 109 24.46 12.95 -5.96
CA ALA A 109 25.78 12.51 -6.44
C ALA A 109 26.07 13.05 -7.84
#